data_AF-O45836-F1
#
_entry.id   AF-O45836-F1
#
_cell.length_a   1.000
_cell.length_b   1.000
_cell.length_c   1.000
_cell.angle_alpha   90.00
_cell.angle_beta   90.00
_cell.angle_gamma   90.00
#
_symmetry.space_group_name_H-M   'P 1'
#
loop_
_entity.id
_entity.type
_entity.pdbx_description
1 polymer ?
#
loop_
_entity_poly.entity_id
_entity_poly.type
_entity_poly.pdbx_seq_one_letter_code
_entity_poly.pdbx_strand_id
1 'polypeptide(L)'
;MLFLAIFCSNFILQFSAEILGDFSCTIPAFNGSVYSQTAVNCNNSYSDIACQQLYPPAYAYSISSKYPKAGGTGGRPLGCYSSSGRPTGPIDEIMKLKASISCPKTCGYCCLVSPKLFENKFRMR
;
A
#
# COMPACT_ATOMS: atom_id res chain seq x y z
N MET A 1 29.40 17.34 37.32
CA MET A 1 28.27 16.38 37.44
C MET A 1 27.26 16.52 36.29
N LEU A 2 27.69 17.13 35.17
CA LEU A 2 26.92 17.48 33.97
C LEU A 2 26.60 16.28 33.05
N PHE A 3 27.13 15.09 33.36
CA PHE A 3 27.06 13.93 32.48
C PHE A 3 25.81 13.06 32.66
N LEU A 4 25.09 13.14 33.78
CA LEU A 4 23.90 12.31 34.04
C LEU A 4 22.60 12.89 33.45
N ALA A 5 22.56 14.18 33.10
CA ALA A 5 21.37 14.81 32.53
C ALA A 5 21.17 14.51 31.03
N ILE A 6 22.23 14.10 30.33
CA ILE A 6 22.23 13.97 28.85
C ILE A 6 21.56 12.66 28.38
N PHE A 7 21.38 11.68 29.27
CA PHE A 7 20.77 10.40 28.90
C PHE A 7 19.23 10.41 28.85
N CYS A 8 18.54 11.39 29.44
CA CYS A 8 17.07 11.44 29.42
C CYS A 8 16.44 12.04 28.14
N SER A 9 17.23 12.63 27.23
CA SER A 9 16.67 13.39 26.09
C SER A 9 16.56 12.61 24.77
N ASN A 10 17.01 11.36 24.72
CA ASN A 10 17.12 10.63 23.44
C ASN A 10 16.15 9.44 23.33
N PHE A 11 14.86 9.59 23.62
CA PHE A 11 13.92 8.52 23.29
C PHE A 11 12.46 8.92 23.10
N ILE A 12 12.11 9.96 22.35
CA ILE A 12 10.75 10.02 21.79
C ILE A 12 10.77 10.74 20.45
N LEU A 13 10.59 10.00 19.36
CA LEU A 13 9.86 10.38 18.14
C LEU A 13 9.89 9.19 17.16
N GLN A 14 9.10 8.14 17.44
CA GLN A 14 8.78 7.14 16.41
C GLN A 14 7.49 7.56 15.71
N PHE A 15 7.54 8.58 14.86
CA PHE A 15 6.51 8.73 13.83
C PHE A 15 6.78 7.63 12.79
N SER A 16 5.89 6.64 12.70
CA SER A 16 5.86 5.68 11.59
C SER A 16 4.49 5.70 10.95
N ALA A 17 4.02 6.89 10.56
CA ALA A 17 2.79 7.03 9.82
C ALA A 17 3.09 7.04 8.33
N GLU A 18 3.04 5.88 7.68
CA GLU A 18 2.73 5.87 6.25
C GLU A 18 1.90 4.66 5.81
N ILE A 19 0.79 4.94 5.13
CA ILE A 19 0.23 4.21 3.97
C ILE A 19 -0.45 5.33 3.17
N LEU A 20 0.30 6.26 2.56
CA LEU A 20 -0.33 7.50 2.11
C LEU A 20 -0.90 7.40 0.70
N GLY A 21 -2.23 7.25 0.68
CA GLY A 21 -3.18 7.62 -0.38
C GLY A 21 -4.41 6.74 -0.51
N ASP A 22 -4.28 5.44 -0.23
CA ASP A 22 -5.40 4.51 -0.30
C ASP A 22 -5.24 3.43 0.77
N PHE A 23 -6.22 3.38 1.68
CA PHE A 23 -6.25 2.47 2.83
C PHE A 23 -7.04 1.17 2.54
N SER A 24 -7.41 0.91 1.30
CA SER A 24 -8.05 -0.36 0.92
C SER A 24 -7.16 -1.54 1.30
N CYS A 25 -7.77 -2.61 1.82
CA CYS A 25 -7.09 -3.79 2.33
C CYS A 25 -6.11 -3.51 3.49
N THR A 26 -6.38 -2.48 4.29
CA THR A 26 -5.62 -2.21 5.51
C THR A 26 -6.48 -2.45 6.75
N ILE A 27 -5.83 -2.72 7.87
CA ILE A 27 -6.44 -2.84 9.20
C ILE A 27 -5.76 -1.86 10.16
N PRO A 28 -6.48 -1.37 11.18
CA PRO A 28 -5.87 -0.56 12.23
C PRO A 28 -4.83 -1.37 13.02
N ALA A 29 -3.74 -0.72 13.39
CA ALA A 29 -2.66 -1.22 14.23
C ALA A 29 -2.25 -0.16 15.26
N PHE A 30 -1.40 -0.55 16.21
CA PHE A 30 -1.00 0.30 17.34
C PHE A 30 -0.44 1.67 16.93
N ASN A 31 0.33 1.73 15.83
CA ASN A 31 0.99 2.96 15.33
C ASN A 31 0.47 3.39 13.94
N GLY A 32 -0.80 3.13 13.60
CA GLY A 32 -1.40 3.55 12.33
C GLY A 32 -2.17 2.43 11.64
N SER A 33 -2.05 2.32 10.32
CA SER A 33 -2.66 1.25 9.54
C SER A 33 -1.60 0.33 8.98
N VAL A 34 -1.90 -0.97 8.88
CA VAL A 34 -1.05 -1.98 8.21
C VAL A 34 -1.86 -2.73 7.16
N TYR A 35 -1.22 -3.27 6.12
CA TYR A 35 -1.92 -4.16 5.19
C TYR A 35 -2.40 -5.43 5.89
N SER A 36 -3.65 -5.81 5.64
CA SER A 36 -4.19 -7.08 6.07
C SER A 36 -3.52 -8.24 5.35
N GLN A 37 -3.67 -9.46 5.88
CA GLN A 37 -3.26 -10.67 5.15
C GLN A 37 -3.97 -10.77 3.79
N THR A 38 -5.22 -10.32 3.72
CA THR A 38 -6.04 -10.30 2.51
C THR A 38 -5.57 -9.28 1.47
N ALA A 39 -4.63 -8.38 1.78
CA ALA A 39 -4.06 -7.48 0.78
C ALA A 39 -3.15 -8.19 -0.22
N VAL A 40 -2.51 -9.31 0.20
CA VAL A 40 -1.41 -9.96 -0.53
C VAL A 40 -1.55 -11.48 -0.66
N ASN A 41 -2.70 -12.05 -0.27
CA ASN A 41 -2.96 -13.50 -0.30
C ASN A 41 -3.42 -14.04 -1.67
N CYS A 42 -3.16 -13.31 -2.75
CA CYS A 42 -3.44 -13.71 -4.12
C CYS A 42 -2.18 -13.53 -4.98
N ASN A 43 -2.24 -14.01 -6.21
CA ASN A 43 -1.19 -13.80 -7.20
C ASN A 43 -1.52 -12.61 -8.10
N ASN A 44 -0.48 -12.00 -8.67
CA ASN A 44 -0.65 -11.09 -9.78
C ASN A 44 -1.12 -11.86 -11.03
N SER A 45 -1.83 -11.18 -11.93
CA SER A 45 -2.21 -11.74 -13.24
C SER A 45 -1.01 -11.76 -14.20
N TYR A 46 -0.10 -10.79 -14.06
CA TYR A 46 1.21 -10.79 -14.70
C TYR A 46 2.31 -11.29 -13.76
N SER A 47 3.51 -11.55 -14.28
CA SER A 47 4.65 -11.90 -13.42
C SER A 47 4.96 -10.78 -12.41
N ASP A 48 5.48 -11.15 -11.24
CA ASP A 48 5.82 -10.18 -10.19
C ASP A 48 6.78 -9.10 -10.73
N ILE A 49 7.75 -9.48 -11.57
CA ILE A 49 8.68 -8.55 -12.22
C ILE A 49 7.95 -7.57 -13.14
N ALA A 50 7.04 -8.05 -14.01
CA ALA A 50 6.27 -7.18 -14.90
C ALA A 50 5.39 -6.20 -14.11
N CYS A 51 4.75 -6.67 -13.04
CA CYS A 51 3.98 -5.81 -12.15
C CYS A 51 4.83 -4.76 -11.46
N GLN A 52 6.07 -5.08 -11.07
CA GLN A 52 6.98 -4.10 -10.47
C GLN A 52 7.43 -3.02 -11.46
N GLN A 53 7.53 -3.35 -12.76
CA GLN A 53 7.80 -2.37 -13.81
C GLN A 53 6.57 -1.47 -14.06
N LEU A 54 5.36 -2.03 -14.08
CA LEU A 54 4.12 -1.27 -14.26
C LEU A 54 3.78 -0.38 -13.05
N TYR A 55 4.10 -0.86 -11.85
CA TYR A 55 3.79 -0.21 -10.58
C TYR A 55 5.09 -0.04 -9.79
N PRO A 56 5.92 0.96 -10.11
CA PRO A 56 7.15 1.23 -9.37
C PRO A 56 6.83 1.64 -7.93
N PRO A 57 7.71 1.32 -6.95
CA PRO A 57 7.45 1.63 -5.55
C PRO A 57 7.25 3.13 -5.36
N ALA A 58 6.29 3.53 -4.50
CA ALA A 58 6.02 4.94 -4.23
C ALA A 58 7.23 5.67 -3.63
N TYR A 59 8.04 4.93 -2.87
CA TYR A 59 9.26 5.42 -2.25
C TYR A 59 10.39 4.43 -2.50
N ALA A 60 11.50 4.91 -3.06
CA ALA A 60 12.71 4.10 -3.23
C ALA A 60 13.25 3.57 -1.88
N TYR A 61 13.03 4.35 -0.82
CA TYR A 61 13.45 4.09 0.55
C TYR A 61 12.23 3.97 1.46
N SER A 62 11.59 2.80 1.48
CA SER A 62 10.66 2.48 2.56
C SER A 62 11.39 1.65 3.61
N ILE A 63 11.29 2.09 4.88
CA ILE A 63 11.85 1.38 6.04
C ILE A 63 11.14 0.04 6.24
N SER A 64 9.86 -0.04 5.89
CA SER A 64 9.03 -1.24 6.10
C SER A 64 9.09 -2.20 4.92
N SER A 65 8.85 -1.73 3.68
CA SER A 65 8.83 -2.53 2.45
C SER A 65 8.60 -1.66 1.22
N LYS A 66 9.24 -1.98 0.09
CA LYS A 66 9.00 -1.29 -1.20
C LYS A 66 7.59 -1.50 -1.76
N TYR A 67 6.96 -2.61 -1.39
CA TYR A 67 5.62 -3.01 -1.81
C TYR A 67 4.74 -3.39 -0.61
N PRO A 68 3.40 -3.30 -0.73
CA PRO A 68 2.46 -3.83 0.24
C PRO A 68 2.83 -5.25 0.69
N LYS A 69 2.91 -5.43 2.01
CA LYS A 69 3.15 -6.73 2.66
C LYS A 69 2.25 -6.83 3.88
N ALA A 70 1.76 -8.02 4.21
CA ALA A 70 0.96 -8.22 5.41
C ALA A 70 1.69 -7.70 6.66
N GLY A 71 0.98 -6.93 7.50
CA GLY A 71 1.55 -6.28 8.69
C GLY A 71 2.51 -5.12 8.39
N GLY A 72 2.75 -4.79 7.12
CA GLY A 72 3.63 -3.68 6.71
C GLY A 72 2.91 -2.35 6.58
N THR A 73 3.69 -1.28 6.70
CA THR A 73 3.31 0.14 6.51
C THR A 73 4.00 0.75 5.28
N GLY A 74 4.40 -0.06 4.30
CA GLY A 74 5.02 0.46 3.08
C GLY A 74 4.01 1.28 2.26
N GLY A 75 4.45 2.34 1.59
CA GLY A 75 3.59 3.07 0.66
C GLY A 75 3.15 2.19 -0.52
N ARG A 76 1.86 2.22 -0.87
CA ARG A 76 1.34 1.60 -2.10
C ARG A 76 1.92 2.32 -3.32
N PRO A 77 2.39 1.63 -4.38
CA PRO A 77 2.80 2.28 -5.63
C PRO A 77 1.76 3.30 -6.10
N LEU A 78 2.18 4.52 -6.40
CA LEU A 78 1.25 5.61 -6.69
C LEU A 78 0.40 5.32 -7.95
N GLY A 79 0.99 4.66 -8.94
CA GLY A 79 0.28 4.22 -10.15
C GLY A 79 -0.84 3.20 -9.89
N CYS A 80 -0.91 2.61 -8.70
CA CYS A 80 -2.02 1.73 -8.34
C CYS A 80 -3.33 2.49 -8.11
N TYR A 81 -3.30 3.79 -7.79
CA TYR A 81 -4.52 4.53 -7.40
C TYR A 81 -4.52 6.04 -7.68
N SER A 82 -3.38 6.65 -8.02
CA SER A 82 -3.25 8.10 -8.16
C SER A 82 -2.76 8.46 -9.56
N SER A 83 -3.63 9.11 -10.34
CA SER A 83 -3.26 9.67 -11.64
C SER A 83 -2.39 10.92 -11.52
N SER A 84 -2.45 11.59 -10.37
CA SER A 84 -1.64 12.78 -10.07
C SER A 84 -0.19 12.47 -9.71
N GLY A 85 0.14 11.20 -9.43
CA GLY A 85 1.46 10.80 -8.94
C GLY A 85 1.80 11.39 -7.55
N ARG A 86 0.79 11.84 -6.79
CA ARG A 86 0.95 12.35 -5.42
C ARG A 86 0.40 11.33 -4.42
N PRO A 87 1.10 11.05 -3.30
CA PRO A 87 0.63 10.15 -2.24
C PRO A 87 -0.74 10.55 -1.70
N THR A 88 -0.95 11.84 -1.42
CA THR A 88 -2.21 12.39 -0.89
C THR A 88 -3.15 12.92 -1.99
N GLY A 89 -2.92 12.53 -3.24
CA GLY A 89 -3.79 12.91 -4.36
C GLY A 89 -5.16 12.21 -4.31
N PRO A 90 -6.13 12.65 -5.12
CA PRO A 90 -7.40 11.96 -5.25
C PRO A 90 -7.20 10.51 -5.74
N ILE A 91 -8.04 9.60 -5.24
CA ILE A 91 -8.07 8.21 -5.69
C ILE A 91 -8.77 8.15 -7.06
N ASP A 92 -8.04 7.68 -8.07
CA ASP A 92 -8.57 7.28 -9.36
C ASP A 92 -9.09 5.83 -9.28
N GLU A 93 -10.41 5.69 -9.17
CA GLU A 93 -11.08 4.39 -9.05
C GLU A 93 -10.91 3.49 -10.28
N ILE A 94 -10.63 4.07 -11.46
CA ILE A 94 -10.34 3.29 -12.67
C ILE A 94 -8.92 2.73 -12.62
N MET A 95 -7.94 3.52 -12.17
CA MET A 95 -6.58 3.02 -11.95
C MET A 95 -6.55 1.93 -10.88
N LYS A 96 -7.23 2.17 -9.76
CA LYS A 96 -7.39 1.21 -8.66
C LYS A 96 -8.00 -0.10 -9.13
N LEU A 97 -9.05 -0.04 -9.93
CA LEU A 97 -9.62 -1.25 -10.52
C LEU A 97 -8.65 -1.93 -11.48
N LYS A 98 -8.00 -1.20 -12.39
CA LYS A 98 -7.04 -1.81 -13.32
C LYS A 98 -5.93 -2.53 -12.56
N ALA A 99 -5.41 -1.90 -11.51
CA ALA A 99 -4.41 -2.45 -10.61
C ALA A 99 -4.90 -3.69 -9.84
N SER A 100 -6.15 -3.70 -9.36
CA SER A 100 -6.71 -4.86 -8.67
C SER A 100 -6.95 -6.07 -9.59
N ILE A 101 -7.05 -5.85 -10.91
CA ILE A 101 -7.19 -6.92 -11.91
C ILE A 101 -5.81 -7.40 -12.41
N SER A 102 -4.91 -6.48 -12.73
CA SER A 102 -3.62 -6.80 -13.34
C SER A 102 -2.58 -7.31 -12.34
N CYS A 103 -2.43 -6.58 -11.23
CA CYS A 103 -1.34 -6.75 -10.27
C CYS A 103 -1.83 -6.59 -8.82
N PRO A 104 -2.88 -7.34 -8.40
CA PRO A 104 -3.46 -7.17 -7.07
C PRO A 104 -2.46 -7.43 -5.94
N LYS A 105 -1.54 -8.39 -6.07
CA LYS A 105 -0.55 -8.66 -5.02
C LYS A 105 0.45 -7.49 -4.88
N THR A 106 0.99 -7.02 -6.00
CA THR A 106 1.95 -5.89 -6.02
C THR A 106 1.32 -4.59 -5.55
N CYS A 107 0.06 -4.36 -5.89
CA CYS A 107 -0.68 -3.19 -5.42
C CYS A 107 -1.36 -3.41 -4.06
N GLY A 108 -1.31 -4.58 -3.44
CA GLY A 108 -1.97 -4.83 -2.15
C GLY A 108 -3.51 -4.75 -2.21
N TYR A 109 -4.12 -5.24 -3.29
CA TYR A 109 -5.55 -5.23 -3.58
C TYR A 109 -6.20 -6.61 -3.63
N CYS A 110 -5.53 -7.67 -3.14
CA CYS A 110 -6.14 -9.00 -3.15
C CYS A 110 -7.50 -9.06 -2.44
N CYS A 111 -7.77 -8.18 -1.48
CA CYS A 111 -9.06 -8.13 -0.78
C CYS A 111 -10.20 -7.60 -1.67
N LEU A 112 -9.87 -6.91 -2.76
CA LEU A 112 -10.81 -6.41 -3.76
C LEU A 112 -11.08 -7.44 -4.86
N VAL A 113 -10.27 -8.52 -4.94
CA VAL A 113 -10.48 -9.62 -5.86
C VAL A 113 -11.56 -10.54 -5.30
N SER A 114 -12.79 -10.04 -5.27
CA SER A 114 -13.97 -10.90 -5.15
C SER A 114 -14.50 -11.19 -6.56
N PRO A 115 -14.83 -12.46 -6.89
CA PRO A 115 -15.41 -12.81 -8.19
C PRO A 115 -16.61 -11.92 -8.57
N LYS A 116 -17.39 -11.51 -7.56
CA LYS A 116 -18.62 -10.71 -7.74
C LYS A 116 -18.37 -9.27 -8.23
N LEU A 117 -17.21 -8.67 -7.95
CA LEU A 117 -16.91 -7.32 -8.47
C LEU A 117 -16.56 -7.35 -9.97
N PHE A 118 -16.02 -8.47 -10.45
CA PHE A 118 -15.81 -8.70 -11.88
C PHE A 118 -17.16 -8.77 -12.60
N GLU A 119 -18.08 -9.62 -12.14
CA GLU A 119 -19.41 -9.79 -12.74
C GLU A 119 -20.22 -8.48 -12.79
N ASN A 120 -20.20 -7.70 -11.70
CA ASN A 120 -21.07 -6.52 -11.61
C ASN A 120 -20.62 -5.36 -12.51
N LYS A 121 -19.34 -5.26 -12.88
CA LYS A 121 -18.83 -4.14 -13.70
C LYS A 121 -18.83 -4.39 -15.20
N PHE A 122 -18.72 -5.64 -15.67
CA PHE A 122 -19.04 -5.95 -17.08
C PHE A 122 -20.54 -5.77 -17.38
N ARG A 123 -21.39 -5.75 -16.35
CA ARG A 123 -22.82 -5.46 -16.46
C ARG A 123 -23.16 -3.97 -16.57
N MET A 124 -22.20 -3.08 -16.30
CA MET A 124 -22.35 -1.62 -16.37
C MET A 124 -21.68 -1.04 -17.63
N ARG A 125 -21.50 -1.84 -18.68
CA ARG A 125 -21.15 -1.40 -20.04
C ARG A 125 -22.23 -1.81 -21.01
#